data_AF-A0A3A9XVE8-F1
#
_entry.id   AF-A0A3A9XVE8-F1
#
_cell.length_a   1.000
_cell.length_b   1.000
_cell.length_c   1.000
_cell.angle_alpha   90.00
_cell.angle_beta   90.00
_cell.angle_gamma   90.00
#
_symmetry.space_group_name_H-M   'P 1'
#
loop_
_entity.id
_entity.type
_entity.pdbx_description
1 polymer ?
#
loop_
_entity_poly.entity_id
_entity_poly.type
_entity_poly.pdbx_seq_one_letter_code
_entity_poly.pdbx_strand_id
1 'polypeptide(L)'
;MINFRYHVVSLTAVFLALAIGLVVGTAALNGPVADSLKEQVTALRKDNQQMRQAYNNMEKELESEEGFAAEMSQVVLPGKLTGRRVLVLSLPTGRDHTEGVLKMLQMAGANLTGRVDLQDKFINPDNNNNLLELAVTAVRPTSAQTSTLPGNGQGVETSSALLASVLLDRGAGVPAVSDADRRAVLAAYTNEGYLTTEDRISGPAEAVVVVSGQPYVDKDSAKKDESVVKVAEQFDRTGAIVVGGNGSDGGNLVAIVRGDAVLSQSISTVDNANTIQGQLVTTLALVQQLTEKKAGQYGMGDNAESQLPKLPQ
;
A
#
# COMPACT_ATOMS: atom_id res chain seq x y z
N MET A 1 -51.81 42.34 65.31
CA MET A 1 -51.45 40.90 65.37
C MET A 1 -52.03 40.24 64.13
N ILE A 2 -51.17 39.89 63.16
CA ILE A 2 -51.62 39.07 62.03
C ILE A 2 -52.06 37.74 62.64
N ASN A 3 -53.34 37.39 62.49
CA ASN A 3 -53.93 36.21 63.10
C ASN A 3 -53.12 34.99 62.65
N PHE A 4 -52.64 34.13 63.57
CA PHE A 4 -51.80 32.96 63.24
C PHE A 4 -52.42 32.09 62.13
N ARG A 5 -53.75 32.08 62.07
CA ARG A 5 -54.55 31.48 61.00
C ARG A 5 -54.24 32.02 59.60
N TYR A 6 -54.05 33.33 59.43
CA TYR A 6 -53.71 33.93 58.13
C TYR A 6 -52.31 33.56 57.67
N HIS A 7 -51.34 33.47 58.59
CA HIS A 7 -49.96 33.15 58.22
C HIS A 7 -49.80 31.68 57.80
N VAL A 8 -50.50 30.78 58.49
CA VAL A 8 -50.57 29.35 58.13
C VAL A 8 -51.29 29.16 56.79
N VAL A 9 -52.41 29.85 56.56
CA VAL A 9 -53.16 29.77 55.29
C VAL A 9 -52.36 30.29 54.10
N SER A 10 -51.57 31.36 54.28
CA SER A 10 -50.67 31.87 53.23
C SER A 10 -49.55 30.88 52.91
N LEU A 11 -48.94 30.26 53.93
CA LEU A 11 -47.83 29.32 53.74
C LEU A 11 -48.31 28.01 53.09
N THR A 12 -49.48 27.50 53.47
CA THR A 12 -50.08 26.33 52.80
C THR A 12 -50.47 26.65 51.36
N ALA A 13 -50.97 27.85 51.07
CA ALA A 13 -51.28 28.27 49.70
C ALA A 13 -50.04 28.32 48.80
N VAL A 14 -48.90 28.82 49.30
CA VAL A 14 -47.63 28.86 48.54
C VAL A 14 -47.09 27.45 48.29
N PHE A 15 -47.08 26.58 49.31
CA PHE A 15 -46.64 25.19 49.14
C PHE A 15 -47.53 24.41 48.17
N LEU A 16 -48.86 24.62 48.24
CA LEU A 16 -49.80 24.00 47.32
C LEU A 16 -49.59 24.49 45.88
N ALA A 17 -49.40 25.80 45.69
CA ALA A 17 -49.11 26.37 44.38
C ALA A 17 -47.78 25.83 43.79
N LEU A 18 -46.75 25.66 44.61
CA LEU A 18 -45.46 25.11 44.19
C LEU A 18 -45.56 23.61 43.85
N ALA A 19 -46.28 22.83 44.66
CA ALA A 19 -46.53 21.42 44.38
C ALA A 19 -47.32 21.23 43.06
N ILE A 20 -48.38 22.02 42.84
CA ILE A 20 -49.16 22.00 41.59
C ILE A 20 -48.29 22.46 40.41
N GLY A 21 -47.53 23.54 40.56
CA GLY A 21 -46.64 24.06 39.52
C GLY A 21 -45.59 23.03 39.09
N LEU A 22 -45.02 22.27 40.03
CA LEU A 22 -44.03 21.23 39.75
C LEU A 22 -44.68 20.01 39.06
N VAL A 23 -45.85 19.56 39.53
CA VAL A 23 -46.58 18.44 38.93
C VAL A 23 -47.02 18.78 37.51
N VAL A 24 -47.58 19.97 37.28
CA VAL A 24 -48.04 20.41 35.96
C VAL A 24 -46.85 20.69 35.03
N GLY A 25 -45.78 21.32 35.52
CA GLY A 25 -44.58 21.60 34.73
C GLY A 25 -43.86 20.34 34.25
N THR A 26 -43.72 19.34 35.12
CA THR A 26 -43.09 18.05 34.74
C THR A 26 -44.02 17.20 33.87
N ALA A 27 -45.33 17.18 34.13
CA ALA A 27 -46.29 16.44 33.30
C ALA A 27 -46.43 17.01 31.87
N ALA A 28 -46.38 18.34 31.71
CA ALA A 28 -46.50 18.99 30.40
C ALA A 28 -45.28 18.80 29.49
N LEU A 29 -44.07 18.67 30.08
CA LEU A 29 -42.81 18.55 29.33
C LEU A 29 -42.36 17.10 29.14
N ASN A 30 -42.63 16.20 30.08
CA ASN A 30 -42.11 14.82 30.04
C ASN A 30 -42.71 13.97 28.92
N GLY A 31 -43.99 14.14 28.58
CA GLY A 31 -44.63 13.37 27.50
C GLY A 31 -44.00 13.64 26.13
N PRO A 32 -44.09 14.89 25.62
CA PRO A 32 -43.58 15.23 24.28
C PRO A 32 -42.07 15.02 24.12
N VAL A 33 -41.28 15.30 25.17
CA VAL A 33 -39.83 15.11 25.15
C VAL A 33 -39.49 13.61 25.15
N ALA A 34 -40.13 12.79 25.99
CA ALA A 34 -39.89 11.35 25.99
C ALA A 34 -40.34 10.69 24.68
N ASP A 35 -41.45 11.14 24.09
CA ASP A 35 -41.94 10.66 22.80
C ASP A 35 -40.98 11.05 21.66
N SER A 36 -40.50 12.29 21.62
CA SER A 36 -39.48 12.71 20.65
C SER A 36 -38.17 11.94 20.81
N LEU A 37 -37.70 11.72 22.04
CA LEU A 37 -36.53 10.88 22.29
C LEU A 37 -36.77 9.44 21.82
N LYS A 38 -37.95 8.88 22.06
CA LYS A 38 -38.31 7.52 21.64
C LYS A 38 -38.38 7.40 20.11
N GLU A 39 -38.91 8.40 19.43
CA GLU A 39 -38.91 8.49 17.97
C GLU A 39 -37.48 8.58 17.42
N GLN A 40 -36.64 9.46 17.97
CA GLN A 40 -35.24 9.58 17.59
C GLN A 40 -34.45 8.28 17.81
N VAL A 41 -34.65 7.61 18.95
CA VAL A 41 -34.02 6.30 19.22
C VAL A 41 -34.50 5.24 18.24
N THR A 42 -35.78 5.26 17.87
CA THR A 42 -36.35 4.30 16.91
C THR A 42 -35.82 4.56 15.49
N ALA A 43 -35.74 5.83 15.07
CA ALA A 43 -35.14 6.24 13.81
C ALA A 43 -33.67 5.84 13.75
N LEU A 44 -32.88 6.17 14.77
CA LEU A 44 -31.46 5.82 14.83
C LEU A 44 -31.22 4.30 14.82
N ARG A 45 -32.09 3.52 15.49
CA ARG A 45 -32.04 2.05 15.41
C ARG A 45 -32.30 1.55 14.00
N LYS A 46 -33.29 2.12 13.30
CA LYS A 46 -33.62 1.79 11.92
C LYS A 46 -32.48 2.15 10.98
N ASP A 47 -31.90 3.34 11.12
CA ASP A 47 -30.76 3.79 10.30
C ASP A 47 -29.54 2.89 10.52
N ASN A 48 -29.25 2.51 11.77
CA ASN A 48 -28.17 1.58 12.07
C ASN A 48 -28.42 0.19 11.47
N GLN A 49 -29.66 -0.32 11.52
CA GLN A 49 -30.02 -1.57 10.84
C GLN A 49 -29.85 -1.48 9.32
N GLN A 50 -30.25 -0.36 8.69
CA GLN A 50 -30.09 -0.13 7.27
C GLN A 50 -28.60 -0.02 6.87
N MET A 51 -27.80 0.72 7.63
CA MET A 51 -26.35 0.82 7.40
C MET A 51 -25.65 -0.53 7.52
N ARG A 52 -26.03 -1.35 8.52
CA ARG A 52 -25.50 -2.72 8.65
C ARG A 52 -25.89 -3.60 7.46
N GLN A 53 -27.13 -3.50 6.98
CA GLN A 53 -27.57 -4.25 5.80
C GLN A 53 -26.82 -3.80 4.54
N ALA A 54 -26.66 -2.49 4.34
CA ALA A 54 -25.91 -1.94 3.21
C ALA A 54 -24.45 -2.40 3.24
N TYR A 55 -23.80 -2.33 4.41
CA TYR A 55 -22.44 -2.82 4.61
C TYR A 55 -22.33 -4.32 4.26
N ASN A 56 -23.21 -5.16 4.80
CA ASN A 56 -23.18 -6.60 4.51
C ASN A 56 -23.44 -6.91 3.03
N ASN A 57 -24.25 -6.11 2.34
CA ASN A 57 -24.50 -6.29 0.91
C ASN A 57 -23.28 -5.90 0.08
N MET A 58 -22.65 -4.76 0.40
CA MET A 58 -21.41 -4.30 -0.25
C MET A 58 -20.24 -5.28 -0.02
N GLU A 59 -20.12 -5.84 1.19
CA GLU A 59 -19.10 -6.83 1.51
C GLU A 59 -19.28 -8.12 0.68
N LYS A 60 -20.51 -8.61 0.52
CA LYS A 60 -20.81 -9.76 -0.34
C LYS A 60 -20.58 -9.49 -1.82
N GLU A 61 -20.91 -8.29 -2.28
CA GLU A 61 -20.67 -7.88 -3.65
C GLU A 61 -19.17 -7.86 -3.95
N LEU A 62 -18.37 -7.27 -3.05
CA LEU A 62 -16.91 -7.27 -3.15
C LEU A 62 -16.33 -8.69 -3.15
N GLU A 63 -16.79 -9.57 -2.25
CA GLU A 63 -16.34 -10.98 -2.23
C GLU A 63 -16.66 -11.70 -3.55
N SER A 64 -17.83 -11.43 -4.13
CA SER A 64 -18.22 -12.00 -5.43
C SER A 64 -17.36 -11.46 -6.58
N GLU A 65 -17.04 -10.16 -6.57
CA GLU A 65 -16.17 -9.54 -7.57
C GLU A 65 -14.72 -10.06 -7.46
N GLU A 66 -14.20 -10.20 -6.25
CA GLU A 66 -12.88 -10.78 -6.01
C GLU A 66 -12.83 -12.27 -6.42
N GLY A 67 -13.91 -13.02 -6.16
CA GLY A 67 -14.06 -14.39 -6.63
C GLY A 67 -14.05 -14.48 -8.16
N PHE A 68 -14.77 -13.59 -8.85
CA PHE A 68 -14.74 -13.50 -10.31
C PHE A 68 -13.32 -13.18 -10.83
N ALA A 69 -12.61 -12.24 -10.21
CA ALA A 69 -11.23 -11.92 -10.58
C ALA A 69 -10.28 -13.12 -10.37
N ALA A 70 -10.49 -13.92 -9.31
CA ALA A 70 -9.72 -15.14 -9.05
C ALA A 70 -9.98 -16.26 -10.07
N GLU A 71 -11.21 -16.38 -10.57
CA GLU A 71 -11.52 -17.33 -11.65
C GLU A 71 -10.94 -16.84 -12.99
N MET A 72 -11.10 -15.55 -13.29
CA MET A 72 -10.57 -14.95 -14.51
C MET A 72 -9.04 -15.01 -14.56
N SER A 73 -8.35 -14.88 -13.43
CA SER A 73 -6.89 -14.98 -13.40
C SER A 73 -6.41 -16.36 -13.88
N GLN A 74 -7.12 -17.44 -13.53
CA GLN A 74 -6.81 -18.81 -13.98
C GLN A 74 -7.00 -19.00 -15.49
N VAL A 75 -7.81 -18.17 -16.13
CA VAL A 75 -8.05 -18.24 -17.58
C VAL A 75 -7.07 -17.35 -18.35
N VAL A 76 -6.78 -16.16 -17.83
CA VAL A 76 -6.05 -15.11 -18.58
C VAL A 76 -4.54 -15.17 -18.35
N LEU A 77 -4.09 -15.53 -17.15
CA LEU A 77 -2.68 -15.48 -16.79
C LEU A 77 -1.82 -16.62 -17.36
N PRO A 78 -2.26 -17.90 -17.39
CA PRO A 78 -1.38 -18.99 -17.75
C PRO A 78 -0.63 -18.77 -19.08
N GLY A 79 0.69 -18.94 -19.03
CA GLY A 79 1.56 -18.82 -20.20
C GLY A 79 2.01 -17.40 -20.57
N LYS A 80 1.47 -16.35 -19.94
CA LYS A 80 1.77 -14.95 -20.32
C LYS A 80 3.18 -14.50 -19.93
N LEU A 81 3.77 -15.07 -18.88
CA LEU A 81 5.12 -14.75 -18.39
C LEU A 81 6.10 -15.93 -18.52
N THR A 82 5.78 -16.95 -19.32
CA THR A 82 6.66 -18.11 -19.50
C THR A 82 8.04 -17.69 -20.01
N GLY A 83 9.08 -18.13 -19.29
CA GLY A 83 10.48 -17.83 -19.60
C GLY A 83 10.95 -16.44 -19.13
N ARG A 84 10.07 -15.61 -18.56
CA ARG A 84 10.44 -14.31 -17.98
C ARG A 84 10.90 -14.48 -16.55
N ARG A 85 12.05 -13.89 -16.22
CA ARG A 85 12.61 -13.89 -14.86
C ARG A 85 12.14 -12.65 -14.13
N VAL A 86 11.44 -12.83 -13.02
CA VAL A 86 10.82 -11.72 -12.27
C VAL A 86 11.26 -11.77 -10.81
N LEU A 87 11.68 -10.62 -10.30
CA LEU A 87 11.93 -10.41 -8.88
C LEU A 87 10.73 -9.70 -8.25
N VAL A 88 10.37 -10.07 -7.03
CA VAL A 88 9.42 -9.29 -6.21
C VAL A 88 10.18 -8.54 -5.13
N LEU A 89 10.02 -7.21 -5.10
CA LEU A 89 10.58 -6.34 -4.07
C LEU A 89 9.43 -5.82 -3.19
N SER A 90 9.37 -6.23 -1.94
CA SER A 90 8.34 -5.77 -1.00
C SER A 90 8.85 -4.59 -0.19
N LEU A 91 8.10 -3.49 -0.18
CA LEU A 91 8.34 -2.37 0.72
C LEU A 91 7.64 -2.61 2.06
N PRO A 92 8.07 -1.92 3.14
CA PRO A 92 7.48 -2.12 4.46
C PRO A 92 5.96 -2.06 4.54
N THR A 93 5.35 -1.16 3.76
CA THR A 93 3.90 -0.96 3.73
C THR A 93 3.17 -1.95 2.84
N GLY A 94 3.87 -2.67 1.95
CA GLY A 94 3.30 -3.60 0.96
C GLY A 94 3.31 -5.08 1.34
N ARG A 95 3.90 -5.43 2.49
CA ARG A 95 4.17 -6.84 2.88
C ARG A 95 2.90 -7.71 2.88
N ASP A 96 1.78 -7.19 3.37
CA ASP A 96 0.54 -7.96 3.58
C ASP A 96 -0.05 -8.55 2.30
N HIS A 97 0.18 -7.91 1.15
CA HIS A 97 -0.38 -8.36 -0.13
C HIS A 97 0.69 -8.83 -1.13
N THR A 98 1.96 -8.87 -0.71
CA THR A 98 3.05 -9.36 -1.56
C THR A 98 2.84 -10.82 -1.98
N GLU A 99 2.34 -11.65 -1.06
CA GLU A 99 2.09 -13.07 -1.33
C GLU A 99 1.01 -13.28 -2.41
N GLY A 100 -0.01 -12.43 -2.43
CA GLY A 100 -1.05 -12.48 -3.47
C GLY A 100 -0.50 -12.15 -4.85
N VAL A 101 0.33 -11.11 -4.95
CA VAL A 101 1.04 -10.75 -6.19
C VAL A 101 1.95 -11.91 -6.64
N LEU A 102 2.69 -12.52 -5.71
CA LEU A 102 3.60 -13.63 -5.99
C LEU A 102 2.85 -14.83 -6.61
N LYS A 103 1.68 -15.18 -6.07
CA LYS A 103 0.81 -16.24 -6.61
C LYS A 103 0.32 -15.94 -8.03
N MET A 104 -0.09 -14.69 -8.31
CA MET A 104 -0.52 -14.31 -9.66
C MET A 104 0.62 -14.37 -10.67
N LEU A 105 1.84 -13.95 -10.29
CA LEU A 105 3.03 -14.09 -11.12
C LEU A 105 3.37 -15.56 -11.42
N GLN A 106 3.28 -16.44 -10.41
CA GLN A 106 3.47 -17.88 -10.60
C GLN A 106 2.40 -18.48 -11.52
N MET A 107 1.13 -18.09 -11.33
CA MET A 107 0.04 -18.52 -12.18
C MET A 107 0.24 -18.10 -13.64
N ALA A 108 0.85 -16.94 -13.87
CA ALA A 108 1.23 -16.49 -15.21
C ALA A 108 2.42 -17.26 -15.83
N GLY A 109 3.07 -18.14 -15.07
CA GLY A 109 4.22 -18.92 -15.49
C GLY A 109 5.55 -18.16 -15.40
N ALA A 110 5.62 -17.07 -14.61
CA ALA A 110 6.87 -16.35 -14.38
C ALA A 110 7.89 -17.22 -13.64
N ASN A 111 9.16 -17.14 -14.04
CA ASN A 111 10.25 -17.71 -13.26
C ASN A 111 10.65 -16.72 -12.18
N LEU A 112 10.14 -16.91 -10.96
CA LEU A 112 10.47 -16.05 -9.84
C LEU A 112 11.93 -16.26 -9.44
N THR A 113 12.74 -15.21 -9.59
CA THR A 113 14.15 -15.25 -9.16
C THR A 113 14.25 -15.20 -7.65
N GLY A 114 13.25 -14.64 -6.98
CA GLY A 114 13.08 -14.63 -5.54
C GLY A 114 12.30 -13.40 -5.06
N ARG A 115 12.23 -13.28 -3.74
CA ARG A 115 11.57 -12.17 -3.04
C ARG A 115 12.56 -11.48 -2.11
N VAL A 116 12.59 -10.16 -2.16
CA VAL A 116 13.36 -9.30 -1.25
C VAL A 116 12.40 -8.40 -0.51
N ASP A 117 12.36 -8.48 0.81
CA ASP A 117 11.58 -7.56 1.63
C ASP A 117 12.51 -6.50 2.19
N LEU A 118 12.25 -5.23 1.88
CA LEU A 118 12.95 -4.11 2.51
C LEU A 118 12.39 -3.87 3.90
N GLN A 119 13.30 -3.66 4.84
CA GLN A 119 12.94 -3.31 6.20
C GLN A 119 12.79 -1.80 6.35
N ASP A 120 12.01 -1.36 7.33
CA ASP A 120 11.83 0.06 7.67
C ASP A 120 13.17 0.77 7.93
N LYS A 121 14.17 0.01 8.39
CA LYS A 121 15.54 0.49 8.57
C LYS A 121 16.16 1.01 7.27
N PHE A 122 15.87 0.40 6.12
CA PHE A 122 16.44 0.77 4.81
C PHE A 122 15.96 2.14 4.32
N ILE A 123 14.71 2.49 4.61
CA ILE A 123 14.09 3.74 4.15
C ILE A 123 14.12 4.84 5.21
N ASN A 124 14.63 4.54 6.40
CA ASN A 124 14.70 5.52 7.48
C ASN A 124 15.87 6.48 7.22
N PRO A 125 15.62 7.81 7.17
CA PRO A 125 16.65 8.81 6.91
C PRO A 125 17.82 8.77 7.90
N ASP A 126 17.60 8.31 9.14
CA ASP A 126 18.65 8.20 10.16
C ASP A 126 19.76 7.21 9.75
N ASN A 127 19.45 6.24 8.87
CA ASN A 127 20.39 5.22 8.42
C ASN A 127 21.13 5.59 7.13
N ASN A 128 20.91 6.80 6.58
CA ASN A 128 21.48 7.19 5.29
C ASN A 128 23.01 7.00 5.22
N ASN A 129 23.74 7.47 6.23
CA ASN A 129 25.21 7.35 6.23
C ASN A 129 25.67 5.89 6.33
N ASN A 130 24.99 5.09 7.15
CA ASN A 130 25.29 3.67 7.31
C ASN A 130 25.02 2.89 6.01
N LEU A 131 23.94 3.22 5.30
CA LEU A 131 23.62 2.62 4.00
C LEU A 131 24.65 3.01 2.93
N LEU A 132 25.11 4.26 2.94
CA LEU A 132 26.16 4.71 2.02
C LEU A 132 27.47 3.94 2.26
N GLU A 133 27.90 3.84 3.52
CA GLU A 133 29.09 3.07 3.89
C GLU A 133 28.94 1.59 3.54
N LEU A 134 27.77 1.01 3.82
CA LEU A 134 27.48 -0.38 3.48
C LEU A 134 27.53 -0.63 1.97
N ALA A 135 26.95 0.26 1.16
CA ALA A 135 27.00 0.14 -0.30
C ALA A 135 28.45 0.17 -0.82
N VAL A 136 29.27 1.09 -0.32
CA VAL A 136 30.68 1.21 -0.71
C VAL A 136 31.51 0.01 -0.26
N THR A 137 31.23 -0.55 0.92
CA THR A 137 31.98 -1.70 1.45
C THR A 137 31.53 -3.02 0.84
N ALA A 138 30.23 -3.23 0.63
CA ALA A 138 29.65 -4.41 -0.01
C ALA A 138 30.06 -4.58 -1.47
N VAL A 139 30.41 -3.46 -2.13
CA VAL A 139 30.99 -3.44 -3.47
C VAL A 139 32.39 -4.04 -3.53
N ARG A 140 33.25 -3.77 -2.54
CA ARG A 140 34.69 -4.14 -2.56
C ARG A 140 34.98 -5.63 -2.75
N PRO A 141 34.21 -6.58 -2.18
CA PRO A 141 34.41 -8.00 -2.45
C PRO A 141 33.91 -8.43 -3.84
N THR A 142 33.15 -7.59 -4.55
CA THR A 142 32.48 -7.97 -5.80
C THR A 142 33.16 -7.40 -7.04
N SER A 143 33.10 -8.17 -8.12
CA SER A 143 33.47 -7.70 -9.47
C SER A 143 32.40 -6.80 -10.12
N ALA A 144 31.36 -6.45 -9.37
CA ALA A 144 30.29 -5.57 -9.84
C ALA A 144 30.90 -4.21 -10.22
N GLN A 145 30.91 -3.89 -11.50
CA GLN A 145 31.43 -2.63 -12.01
C GLN A 145 30.68 -1.47 -11.33
N THR A 146 31.43 -0.67 -10.58
CA THR A 146 30.96 0.41 -9.68
C THR A 146 30.76 1.74 -10.39
N SER A 147 31.03 1.80 -11.68
CA SER A 147 31.08 3.04 -12.47
C SER A 147 29.74 3.75 -12.62
N THR A 148 28.66 3.23 -12.01
CA THR A 148 27.30 3.76 -12.11
C THR A 148 26.62 4.01 -10.76
N LEU A 149 27.30 3.82 -9.62
CA LEU A 149 26.68 4.12 -8.33
C LEU A 149 26.62 5.64 -8.08
N PRO A 150 25.48 6.17 -7.61
CA PRO A 150 25.34 7.57 -7.23
C PRO A 150 26.39 7.98 -6.18
N GLY A 151 27.11 9.08 -6.43
CA GLY A 151 28.13 9.64 -5.54
C GLY A 151 27.66 10.90 -4.81
N ASN A 152 26.35 11.08 -4.63
CA ASN A 152 25.73 12.31 -4.13
C ASN A 152 25.47 12.31 -2.61
N GLY A 153 25.98 11.31 -1.88
CA GLY A 153 25.81 11.18 -0.43
C GLY A 153 24.44 10.64 0.01
N GLN A 154 23.59 10.20 -0.92
CA GLN A 154 22.32 9.55 -0.60
C GLN A 154 22.50 8.04 -0.49
N GLY A 155 22.56 7.52 0.74
CA GLY A 155 22.79 6.11 1.02
C GLY A 155 21.66 5.20 0.57
N VAL A 156 20.41 5.65 0.66
CA VAL A 156 19.24 4.91 0.13
C VAL A 156 19.35 4.76 -1.38
N GLU A 157 19.61 5.86 -2.10
CA GLU A 157 19.78 5.84 -3.55
C GLU A 157 20.96 4.95 -3.95
N THR A 158 22.11 5.13 -3.31
CA THR A 158 23.33 4.36 -3.62
C THR A 158 23.15 2.87 -3.35
N SER A 159 22.51 2.52 -2.23
CA SER A 159 22.20 1.12 -1.88
C SER A 159 21.18 0.52 -2.84
N SER A 160 20.16 1.28 -3.24
CA SER A 160 19.16 0.83 -4.21
C SER A 160 19.78 0.59 -5.57
N ALA A 161 20.69 1.45 -6.01
CA ALA A 161 21.45 1.27 -7.25
C ALA A 161 22.32 0.01 -7.21
N LEU A 162 22.99 -0.26 -6.09
CA LEU A 162 23.76 -1.47 -5.90
C LEU A 162 22.86 -2.71 -5.94
N LEU A 163 21.77 -2.72 -5.18
CA LEU A 163 20.82 -3.83 -5.17
C LEU A 163 20.22 -4.08 -6.55
N ALA A 164 19.78 -3.04 -7.27
CA ALA A 164 19.27 -3.16 -8.63
C ALA A 164 20.33 -3.76 -9.57
N SER A 165 21.59 -3.29 -9.50
CA SER A 165 22.68 -3.80 -10.35
C SER A 165 23.03 -5.27 -10.13
N VAL A 166 22.75 -5.77 -8.93
CA VAL A 166 23.03 -7.15 -8.51
C VAL A 166 21.85 -8.07 -8.77
N LEU A 167 20.63 -7.55 -8.61
CA LEU A 167 19.38 -8.32 -8.70
C LEU A 167 18.77 -8.34 -10.09
N LEU A 168 19.06 -7.35 -10.94
CA LEU A 168 18.51 -7.24 -12.29
C LEU A 168 19.56 -7.45 -13.38
N ASP A 169 19.11 -7.89 -14.55
CA ASP A 169 19.92 -7.95 -15.76
C ASP A 169 20.19 -6.53 -16.29
N ARG A 170 21.46 -6.23 -16.55
CA ARG A 170 21.92 -4.89 -16.97
C ARG A 170 21.89 -4.68 -18.48
N GLY A 171 21.04 -5.43 -19.20
CA GLY A 171 20.92 -5.38 -20.65
C GLY A 171 22.01 -6.16 -21.42
N ALA A 172 21.87 -6.17 -22.76
CA ALA A 172 22.70 -6.98 -23.63
C ALA A 172 24.17 -6.53 -23.62
N GLY A 173 25.09 -7.47 -23.41
CA GLY A 173 26.54 -7.23 -23.47
C GLY A 173 27.20 -6.89 -22.13
N VAL A 174 26.43 -6.69 -21.06
CA VAL A 174 26.97 -6.53 -19.70
C VAL A 174 26.88 -7.88 -18.96
N PRO A 175 28.01 -8.44 -18.48
CA PRO A 175 27.97 -9.67 -17.71
C PRO A 175 27.13 -9.51 -16.45
N ALA A 176 26.27 -10.49 -16.19
CA ALA A 176 25.56 -10.60 -14.94
C ALA A 176 26.55 -10.69 -13.77
N VAL A 177 26.17 -10.14 -12.62
CA VAL A 177 26.94 -10.29 -11.38
C VAL A 177 26.98 -11.78 -11.01
N SER A 178 28.16 -12.25 -10.60
CA SER A 178 28.34 -13.65 -10.23
C SER A 178 27.42 -14.04 -9.07
N ASP A 179 27.03 -15.31 -9.03
CA ASP A 179 26.23 -15.87 -7.94
C ASP A 179 26.83 -15.65 -6.55
N ALA A 180 28.16 -15.70 -6.45
CA ALA A 180 28.89 -15.48 -5.21
C ALA A 180 28.82 -14.02 -4.78
N ASP A 181 29.08 -13.09 -5.71
CA ASP A 181 29.03 -11.65 -5.47
C ASP A 181 27.63 -11.19 -5.07
N ARG A 182 26.60 -11.69 -5.76
CA ARG A 182 25.19 -11.41 -5.42
C ARG A 182 24.85 -11.84 -3.99
N ARG A 183 25.26 -13.05 -3.60
CA ARG A 183 25.04 -13.53 -2.22
C ARG A 183 25.80 -12.73 -1.20
N ALA A 184 27.03 -12.32 -1.49
CA ALA A 184 27.82 -11.49 -0.59
C ALA A 184 27.16 -10.14 -0.33
N VAL A 185 26.68 -9.45 -1.38
CA VAL A 185 25.97 -8.17 -1.25
C VAL A 185 24.68 -8.36 -0.46
N LEU A 186 23.84 -9.32 -0.83
CA LEU A 186 22.59 -9.56 -0.11
C LEU A 186 22.84 -9.92 1.36
N ALA A 187 23.83 -10.75 1.66
CA ALA A 187 24.20 -11.08 3.04
C ALA A 187 24.64 -9.85 3.83
N ALA A 188 25.36 -8.90 3.22
CA ALA A 188 25.77 -7.66 3.88
C ALA A 188 24.55 -6.84 4.33
N TYR A 189 23.53 -6.68 3.47
CA TYR A 189 22.30 -5.98 3.83
C TYR A 189 21.41 -6.76 4.81
N THR A 190 21.32 -8.10 4.67
CA THR A 190 20.55 -8.95 5.60
C THR A 190 21.17 -8.94 7.00
N ASN A 191 22.50 -9.05 7.12
CA ASN A 191 23.19 -9.05 8.41
C ASN A 191 23.00 -7.74 9.18
N GLU A 192 22.94 -6.62 8.47
CA GLU A 192 22.66 -5.31 9.02
C GLU A 192 21.16 -5.03 9.23
N GLY A 193 20.28 -5.98 8.88
CA GLY A 193 18.83 -5.90 9.10
C GLY A 193 18.12 -4.89 8.18
N TYR A 194 18.70 -4.60 7.02
CA TYR A 194 18.13 -3.68 6.04
C TYR A 194 17.14 -4.35 5.07
N LEU A 195 17.33 -5.64 4.81
CA LEU A 195 16.42 -6.45 4.00
C LEU A 195 16.33 -7.87 4.55
N THR A 196 15.30 -8.60 4.13
CA THR A 196 15.20 -10.05 4.29
C THR A 196 14.95 -10.71 2.94
N THR A 197 15.32 -11.98 2.84
CA THR A 197 15.05 -12.83 1.68
C THR A 197 14.37 -14.10 2.18
N GLU A 198 13.12 -14.34 1.80
CA GLU A 198 12.42 -15.59 2.15
C GLU A 198 13.08 -16.79 1.45
N ASP A 199 13.39 -16.63 0.17
CA ASP A 199 14.00 -17.66 -0.67
C ASP A 199 15.38 -17.26 -1.18
N ARG A 200 16.16 -18.27 -1.58
CA ARG A 200 17.43 -18.05 -2.25
C ARG A 200 17.21 -17.41 -3.61
N ILE A 201 17.82 -16.24 -3.83
CA ILE A 201 17.81 -15.58 -5.13
C ILE A 201 18.53 -16.43 -6.18
N SER A 202 17.78 -16.95 -7.16
CA SER A 202 18.24 -17.97 -8.12
C SER A 202 19.00 -17.42 -9.33
N GLY A 203 19.04 -16.09 -9.49
CA GLY A 203 19.67 -15.43 -10.62
C GLY A 203 19.29 -13.95 -10.70
N PRO A 204 19.84 -13.20 -11.67
CA PRO A 204 19.33 -11.88 -12.01
C PRO A 204 17.95 -11.97 -12.67
N ALA A 205 17.09 -10.99 -12.42
CA ALA A 205 15.77 -10.88 -13.03
C ALA A 205 15.76 -9.92 -14.23
N GLU A 206 14.84 -10.14 -15.17
CA GLU A 206 14.61 -9.22 -16.28
C GLU A 206 13.74 -8.03 -15.85
N ALA A 207 12.86 -8.25 -14.88
CA ALA A 207 11.96 -7.24 -14.35
C ALA A 207 11.74 -7.39 -12.85
N VAL A 208 11.29 -6.31 -12.24
CA VAL A 208 10.90 -6.25 -10.83
C VAL A 208 9.45 -5.83 -10.69
N VAL A 209 8.75 -6.47 -9.76
CA VAL A 209 7.47 -5.98 -9.23
C VAL A 209 7.73 -5.44 -7.84
N VAL A 210 7.58 -4.13 -7.67
CA VAL A 210 7.68 -3.47 -6.38
C VAL A 210 6.30 -3.44 -5.75
N VAL A 211 6.15 -4.02 -4.57
CA VAL A 211 4.89 -4.06 -3.82
C VAL A 211 4.98 -3.05 -2.69
N SER A 212 4.12 -2.05 -2.75
CA SER A 212 4.02 -0.90 -1.85
C SER A 212 2.62 -0.85 -1.24
N GLY A 213 2.46 -0.14 -0.12
CA GLY A 213 1.15 -0.02 0.53
C GLY A 213 0.69 1.42 0.69
N GLN A 214 -0.02 1.63 1.79
CA GLN A 214 -0.47 2.96 2.20
C GLN A 214 0.71 3.89 2.51
N PRO A 215 0.50 5.21 2.46
CA PRO A 215 1.53 6.19 2.81
C PRO A 215 2.06 6.01 4.24
N TYR A 216 3.30 6.44 4.47
CA TYR A 216 3.82 6.55 5.83
C TYR A 216 3.12 7.69 6.59
N VAL A 217 2.86 7.49 7.89
CA VAL A 217 2.11 8.47 8.72
C VAL A 217 2.91 8.98 9.92
N ASP A 218 4.16 8.57 10.06
CA ASP A 218 5.04 9.04 11.12
C ASP A 218 5.71 10.39 10.79
N LYS A 219 6.43 10.94 11.77
CA LYS A 219 7.07 12.26 11.69
C LYS A 219 8.06 12.42 10.52
N ASP A 220 8.60 11.33 9.98
CA ASP A 220 9.56 11.32 8.88
C ASP A 220 8.93 10.80 7.58
N SER A 221 7.60 10.73 7.50
CA SER A 221 6.86 10.18 6.35
C SER A 221 7.35 10.71 5.00
N ALA A 222 7.42 12.03 4.83
CA ALA A 222 7.86 12.63 3.58
C ALA A 222 9.28 12.21 3.14
N LYS A 223 10.20 11.98 4.10
CA LYS A 223 11.57 11.51 3.80
C LYS A 223 11.58 10.01 3.47
N LYS A 224 10.69 9.23 4.10
CA LYS A 224 10.51 7.81 3.77
C LYS A 224 9.87 7.65 2.39
N ASP A 225 8.91 8.50 2.05
CA ASP A 225 8.31 8.59 0.71
C ASP A 225 9.39 8.91 -0.34
N GLU A 226 10.25 9.91 -0.08
CA GLU A 226 11.40 10.19 -0.95
C GLU A 226 12.33 8.97 -1.09
N SER A 227 12.60 8.27 0.03
CA SER A 227 13.46 7.09 0.05
C SER A 227 12.89 5.94 -0.80
N VAL A 228 11.59 5.65 -0.72
CA VAL A 228 10.96 4.60 -1.54
C VAL A 228 10.88 4.99 -3.01
N VAL A 229 10.73 6.28 -3.33
CA VAL A 229 10.82 6.77 -4.72
C VAL A 229 12.22 6.55 -5.27
N LYS A 230 13.27 6.85 -4.48
CA LYS A 230 14.66 6.57 -4.87
C LYS A 230 14.89 5.07 -5.11
N VAL A 231 14.26 4.19 -4.34
CA VAL A 231 14.27 2.75 -4.63
C VAL A 231 13.69 2.48 -6.02
N ALA A 232 12.47 2.95 -6.29
CA ALA A 232 11.82 2.72 -7.59
C ALA A 232 12.64 3.28 -8.76
N GLU A 233 13.17 4.50 -8.63
CA GLU A 233 14.04 5.15 -9.64
C GLU A 233 15.26 4.30 -10.00
N GLN A 234 15.98 3.75 -9.01
CA GLN A 234 17.20 2.99 -9.32
C GLN A 234 16.91 1.63 -9.95
N PHE A 235 15.79 1.01 -9.59
CA PHE A 235 15.35 -0.22 -10.24
C PHE A 235 14.87 0.03 -11.67
N ASP A 236 14.13 1.13 -11.92
CA ASP A 236 13.69 1.57 -13.24
C ASP A 236 14.86 1.82 -14.20
N ARG A 237 15.95 2.44 -13.70
CA ARG A 237 17.18 2.66 -14.47
C ARG A 237 17.85 1.37 -14.95
N THR A 238 17.58 0.24 -14.29
CA THR A 238 18.27 -1.03 -14.56
C THR A 238 17.42 -2.00 -15.36
N GLY A 239 16.12 -2.09 -15.08
CA GLY A 239 15.23 -3.04 -15.74
C GLY A 239 13.77 -2.62 -15.68
N ALA A 240 12.89 -3.43 -16.27
CA ALA A 240 11.48 -3.11 -16.31
C ALA A 240 10.86 -3.21 -14.90
N ILE A 241 10.03 -2.23 -14.54
CA ILE A 241 9.44 -2.12 -13.20
C ILE A 241 7.92 -1.94 -13.29
N VAL A 242 7.22 -2.62 -12.37
CA VAL A 242 5.82 -2.38 -12.06
C VAL A 242 5.67 -2.14 -10.56
N VAL A 243 4.97 -1.08 -10.17
CA VAL A 243 4.67 -0.77 -8.77
C VAL A 243 3.21 -1.14 -8.48
N GLY A 244 2.99 -2.18 -7.68
CA GLY A 244 1.70 -2.46 -7.06
C GLY A 244 1.59 -1.68 -5.74
N GLY A 245 0.49 -0.95 -5.53
CA GLY A 245 0.24 -0.11 -4.36
C GLY A 245 -1.08 -0.43 -3.66
N ASN A 246 -1.34 0.31 -2.59
CA ASN A 246 -2.65 0.37 -1.93
C ASN A 246 -3.07 1.85 -1.82
N GLY A 247 -3.95 2.26 -2.72
CA GLY A 247 -4.33 3.64 -3.01
C GLY A 247 -3.42 4.32 -4.02
N SER A 248 -3.77 5.55 -4.39
CA SER A 248 -3.01 6.41 -5.31
C SER A 248 -2.99 7.88 -4.86
N ASP A 249 -3.12 8.11 -3.56
CA ASP A 249 -3.16 9.43 -2.92
C ASP A 249 -2.30 9.46 -1.63
N GLY A 250 -2.20 10.62 -1.00
CA GLY A 250 -1.61 10.79 0.33
C GLY A 250 -0.09 10.67 0.38
N GLY A 251 0.59 10.77 -0.77
CA GLY A 251 2.05 10.65 -0.87
C GLY A 251 2.56 9.21 -0.96
N ASN A 252 1.71 8.22 -1.21
CA ASN A 252 2.21 6.87 -1.48
C ASN A 252 3.01 6.80 -2.79
N LEU A 253 3.79 5.71 -2.95
CA LEU A 253 4.69 5.56 -4.08
C LEU A 253 3.97 5.63 -5.45
N VAL A 254 2.77 5.06 -5.54
CA VAL A 254 1.96 5.11 -6.78
C VAL A 254 1.58 6.55 -7.13
N ALA A 255 1.12 7.34 -6.15
CA ALA A 255 0.78 8.74 -6.35
C ALA A 255 1.99 9.55 -6.85
N ILE A 256 3.16 9.33 -6.26
CA ILE A 256 4.38 10.06 -6.61
C ILE A 256 4.85 9.68 -8.03
N VAL A 257 4.87 8.39 -8.36
CA VAL A 257 5.25 7.92 -9.70
C VAL A 257 4.31 8.48 -10.78
N ARG A 258 2.99 8.49 -10.53
CA ARG A 258 2.00 9.08 -11.44
C ARG A 258 2.13 10.60 -11.57
N GLY A 259 2.53 11.28 -10.50
CA GLY A 259 2.75 12.73 -10.47
C GLY A 259 4.02 13.19 -11.16
N ASP A 260 4.99 12.29 -11.39
CA ASP A 260 6.25 12.59 -12.05
C ASP A 260 6.18 12.29 -13.56
N ALA A 261 6.45 13.29 -14.39
CA ALA A 261 6.33 13.20 -15.85
C ALA A 261 7.36 12.26 -16.51
N VAL A 262 8.46 11.95 -15.82
CA VAL A 262 9.49 11.02 -16.29
C VAL A 262 9.16 9.61 -15.81
N LEU A 263 8.90 9.44 -14.50
CA LEU A 263 8.64 8.11 -13.93
C LEU A 263 7.35 7.49 -14.48
N SER A 264 6.30 8.28 -14.71
CA SER A 264 5.05 7.78 -15.28
C SER A 264 5.19 7.21 -16.71
N GLN A 265 6.27 7.56 -17.43
CA GLN A 265 6.54 7.05 -18.77
C GLN A 265 7.31 5.73 -18.78
N SER A 266 8.06 5.42 -17.72
CA SER A 266 8.89 4.22 -17.62
C SER A 266 8.34 3.20 -16.62
N ILE A 267 7.66 3.64 -15.56
CA ILE A 267 7.14 2.82 -14.48
C ILE A 267 5.63 2.60 -14.65
N SER A 268 5.23 1.33 -14.78
CA SER A 268 3.81 0.97 -14.68
C SER A 268 3.36 0.96 -13.21
N THR A 269 2.16 1.44 -12.90
CA THR A 269 1.61 1.39 -11.53
C THR A 269 0.23 0.73 -11.47
N VAL A 270 -0.08 0.10 -10.34
CA VAL A 270 -1.39 -0.45 -10.02
C VAL A 270 -1.76 -0.02 -8.61
N ASP A 271 -2.87 0.67 -8.41
CA ASP A 271 -3.19 1.29 -7.10
C ASP A 271 -3.95 0.39 -6.12
N ASN A 272 -4.45 -0.76 -6.54
CA ASN A 272 -5.29 -1.64 -5.71
C ASN A 272 -4.69 -3.05 -5.54
N ALA A 273 -3.36 -3.18 -5.55
CA ALA A 273 -2.64 -4.45 -5.44
C ALA A 273 -2.89 -5.22 -4.12
N ASN A 274 -3.52 -4.57 -3.14
CA ASN A 274 -4.06 -5.22 -1.94
C ASN A 274 -5.29 -6.11 -2.19
N THR A 275 -5.90 -6.05 -3.38
CA THR A 275 -7.07 -6.85 -3.78
C THR A 275 -6.70 -7.93 -4.79
N ILE A 276 -7.53 -8.97 -4.94
CA ILE A 276 -7.30 -10.01 -5.95
C ILE A 276 -7.28 -9.40 -7.37
N GLN A 277 -8.19 -8.47 -7.65
CA GLN A 277 -8.27 -7.78 -8.93
C GLN A 277 -6.98 -6.99 -9.21
N GLY A 278 -6.47 -6.22 -8.25
CA GLY A 278 -5.23 -5.47 -8.44
C GLY A 278 -4.00 -6.37 -8.58
N GLN A 279 -3.95 -7.53 -7.94
CA GLN A 279 -2.86 -8.50 -8.11
C GLN A 279 -2.85 -9.10 -9.53
N LEU A 280 -4.03 -9.42 -10.06
CA LEU A 280 -4.20 -9.81 -11.46
C LEU A 280 -3.71 -8.69 -12.40
N VAL A 281 -4.18 -7.46 -12.18
CA VAL A 281 -3.81 -6.29 -13.01
C VAL A 281 -2.31 -5.98 -12.92
N THR A 282 -1.67 -6.13 -11.75
CA THR A 282 -0.22 -5.97 -11.56
C THR A 282 0.56 -6.95 -12.43
N THR A 283 0.09 -8.19 -12.51
CA THR A 283 0.70 -9.22 -13.36
C THR A 283 0.50 -8.90 -14.84
N LEU A 284 -0.68 -8.44 -15.24
CA LEU A 284 -0.94 -8.01 -16.62
C LEU A 284 -0.16 -6.77 -17.03
N ALA A 285 0.02 -5.81 -16.11
CA ALA A 285 0.83 -4.63 -16.33
C ALA A 285 2.29 -5.03 -16.59
N LEU A 286 2.78 -6.01 -15.82
CA LEU A 286 4.11 -6.58 -16.06
C LEU A 286 4.21 -7.24 -17.43
N VAL A 287 3.20 -8.01 -17.85
CA VAL A 287 3.15 -8.61 -19.20
C VAL A 287 3.30 -7.52 -20.25
N GLN A 288 2.48 -6.48 -20.20
CA GLN A 288 2.54 -5.38 -21.17
C GLN A 288 3.89 -4.65 -21.16
N GLN A 289 4.40 -4.31 -19.98
CA GLN A 289 5.71 -3.66 -19.82
C GLN A 289 6.81 -4.50 -20.50
N LEU A 290 6.73 -5.81 -20.36
CA LEU A 290 7.72 -6.75 -20.84
C LEU A 290 7.58 -7.10 -22.34
N THR A 291 6.37 -7.10 -22.90
CA THR A 291 6.10 -7.46 -24.31
C THR A 291 6.02 -6.23 -25.23
N GLU A 292 5.34 -5.18 -24.79
CA GLU A 292 5.08 -3.97 -25.57
C GLU A 292 6.06 -2.83 -25.23
N LYS A 293 6.88 -2.99 -24.18
CA LYS A 293 7.79 -1.94 -23.68
C LYS A 293 7.05 -0.64 -23.37
N LYS A 294 5.84 -0.77 -22.82
CA LYS A 294 4.93 0.32 -22.54
C LYS A 294 4.58 0.35 -21.05
N ALA A 295 4.80 1.51 -20.43
CA ALA A 295 4.28 1.82 -19.10
C ALA A 295 2.83 2.29 -19.14
N GLY A 296 2.08 1.97 -18.08
CA GLY A 296 0.70 2.43 -17.91
C GLY A 296 0.29 2.53 -16.44
N GLN A 297 -0.73 3.33 -16.19
CA GLN A 297 -1.21 3.65 -14.84
C GLN A 297 -2.59 3.01 -14.65
N TYR A 298 -2.68 1.98 -13.82
CA TYR A 298 -3.86 1.12 -13.70
C TYR A 298 -4.50 1.08 -12.32
N GLY A 299 -5.79 0.75 -12.25
CA GLY A 299 -6.47 0.50 -10.99
C GLY A 299 -7.79 1.25 -10.86
N MET A 300 -8.16 1.60 -9.64
CA MET A 300 -9.46 2.17 -9.29
C MET A 300 -9.40 3.66 -8.93
N GLY A 301 -8.22 4.22 -8.67
CA GLY A 301 -8.09 5.62 -8.31
C GLY A 301 -8.36 6.56 -9.48
N ASP A 302 -8.81 7.79 -9.20
CA ASP A 302 -9.16 8.80 -10.21
C ASP A 302 -7.99 9.17 -11.15
N ASN A 303 -6.76 8.92 -10.72
CA ASN A 303 -5.53 9.13 -11.49
C ASN A 303 -5.06 7.89 -12.26
N ALA A 304 -5.89 6.83 -12.37
CA ALA A 304 -5.64 5.70 -13.25
C ALA A 304 -6.08 6.02 -14.69
N GLU A 305 -5.29 5.59 -15.68
CA GLU A 305 -5.65 5.70 -17.10
C GLU A 305 -6.73 4.67 -17.49
N SER A 306 -6.70 3.50 -16.85
CA SER A 306 -7.66 2.42 -17.07
C SER A 306 -7.65 1.44 -15.91
N GLN A 307 -8.68 0.60 -15.80
CA GLN A 307 -8.71 -0.46 -14.78
C GLN A 307 -7.79 -1.65 -15.14
N LEU A 308 -7.50 -1.86 -16.42
CA LEU A 308 -6.64 -2.95 -16.88
C LEU A 308 -5.82 -2.56 -18.12
N PRO A 309 -4.62 -3.17 -18.29
CA PRO A 309 -3.86 -3.08 -19.53
C PRO A 309 -4.64 -3.64 -20.71
N LYS A 310 -4.41 -3.06 -21.89
CA LYS A 310 -4.85 -3.68 -23.14
C LYS A 310 -3.99 -4.92 -23.35
N LEU A 311 -4.63 -6.09 -23.40
CA LEU A 311 -3.92 -7.34 -23.67
C LEU A 311 -3.41 -7.33 -25.12
N PRO A 312 -2.19 -7.83 -25.39
CA PRO A 312 -1.72 -8.02 -26.75
C PRO A 312 -2.65 -9.00 -27.48
N GLN A 313 -3.08 -8.61 -28.68
CA GLN A 313 -3.88 -9.47 -29.57
C GLN A 313 -3.09 -10.67 -30.06
#